data_AF-A0A1F4E0T8-F1
#
_entry.id   AF-A0A1F4E0T8-F1
#
_cell.length_a   1.000
_cell.length_b   1.000
_cell.length_c   1.000
_cell.angle_alpha   90.00
_cell.angle_beta   90.00
_cell.angle_gamma   90.00
#
_symmetry.space_group_name_H-M   'P 1'
#
loop_
_entity.id
_entity.type
_entity.pdbx_description
1 polymer ?
#
loop_
_entity_poly.entity_id
_entity_poly.type
_entity_poly.pdbx_seq_one_letter_code
_entity_poly.pdbx_strand_id
1 'polypeptide(L)'
;MSYTTLVSVADLAAHLNDPGWVVCDCRHDLTKYEAGRRAHAKSHIPGARFLHLDEDLSGPKTGANGRHPLPHPITFTLRLAALGIDNGKQIVAYDASGGTYAARLWWMLRWAGHTRVAVLDGGWDAWVNAGQSVTIESPAPRPTTFNPQLQPQHAVNAAFIEAHLKRAEMCMLDARSADRFRGENETLDPVGGHIPGAVNRFFKLNLEAGGQFKSVAILRQEFCELLGNNAPAEVAHYCGSGVTACHNLLAMEIAGLSGSRLYPGSWSEWVSDPSRPVATGGV
;
A
#
# COMPACT_ATOMS: atom_id res chain seq x y z
N MET A 1 3.68 21.16 -10.98
CA MET A 1 2.64 20.48 -10.17
C MET A 1 3.25 19.22 -9.57
N SER A 2 2.78 18.76 -8.40
CA SER A 2 3.22 17.50 -7.80
C SER A 2 2.13 16.44 -7.89
N TYR A 3 2.51 15.19 -8.13
CA TYR A 3 1.61 14.05 -8.16
C TYR A 3 1.44 13.47 -6.76
N THR A 4 0.20 13.17 -6.36
CA THR A 4 -0.16 12.74 -5.00
C THR A 4 -0.87 11.38 -4.94
N THR A 5 -1.28 10.83 -6.09
CA THR A 5 -1.99 9.54 -6.21
C THR A 5 -1.41 8.69 -7.33
N LEU A 6 -1.68 9.02 -8.59
CA LEU A 6 -1.20 8.29 -9.78
C LEU A 6 -0.34 9.18 -10.66
N VAL A 7 0.57 8.56 -11.40
CA VAL A 7 1.32 9.18 -12.48
C VAL A 7 1.29 8.27 -13.70
N SER A 8 1.14 8.86 -14.89
CA SER A 8 1.13 8.08 -16.14
C SER A 8 2.54 7.66 -16.55
N VAL A 9 2.63 6.66 -17.43
CA VAL A 9 3.90 6.28 -18.07
C VAL A 9 4.54 7.45 -18.81
N ALA A 10 3.74 8.23 -19.55
CA ALA A 10 4.23 9.38 -20.33
C ALA A 10 4.79 10.48 -19.41
N ASP A 11 4.09 10.78 -18.31
CA ASP A 11 4.53 11.78 -17.34
C ASP A 11 5.81 11.34 -16.65
N LEU A 12 5.92 10.08 -16.22
CA LEU A 12 7.15 9.57 -15.62
C LEU A 12 8.31 9.59 -16.62
N ALA A 13 8.08 9.15 -17.87
CA ALA A 13 9.09 9.14 -18.91
C ALA A 13 9.66 10.54 -19.19
N ALA A 14 8.81 11.57 -19.18
CA ALA A 14 9.24 12.96 -19.36
C ALA A 14 10.13 13.50 -18.23
N HIS A 15 10.14 12.84 -17.05
CA HIS A 15 10.85 13.30 -15.86
C HIS A 15 11.97 12.36 -15.39
N LEU A 16 12.34 11.32 -16.17
CA LEU A 16 13.40 10.37 -15.76
C LEU A 16 14.74 11.02 -15.44
N ASN A 17 15.06 12.14 -16.10
CA ASN A 17 16.31 12.87 -15.91
C ASN A 17 16.15 14.08 -14.97
N ASP A 18 14.96 14.30 -14.39
CA ASP A 18 14.73 15.39 -13.46
C ASP A 18 15.30 15.01 -12.08
N PRO A 19 16.31 15.73 -11.55
CA PRO A 19 16.87 15.44 -10.24
C PRO A 19 15.86 15.62 -9.10
N GLY A 20 14.74 16.31 -9.33
CA GLY A 20 13.62 16.45 -8.41
C GLY A 20 12.73 15.21 -8.30
N TRP A 21 12.95 14.18 -9.12
CA TRP A 21 12.15 12.95 -9.16
C TRP A 21 12.96 11.73 -8.73
N VAL A 22 12.32 10.82 -8.00
CA VAL A 22 12.89 9.53 -7.63
C VAL A 22 11.88 8.43 -7.90
N VAL A 23 12.32 7.40 -8.63
CA VAL A 23 11.53 6.20 -8.89
C VAL A 23 11.89 5.14 -7.86
N CYS A 24 10.89 4.47 -7.31
CA CYS A 24 11.03 3.38 -6.35
C CYS A 24 10.44 2.10 -6.94
N ASP A 25 11.26 1.06 -7.02
CA ASP A 25 10.85 -0.29 -7.42
C ASP A 25 10.48 -1.08 -6.16
N CYS A 26 9.20 -1.40 -6.03
CA CYS A 26 8.63 -2.15 -4.93
C CYS A 26 8.18 -3.55 -5.36
N ARG A 27 8.69 -4.09 -6.49
CA ARG A 27 8.37 -5.46 -6.90
C ARG A 27 8.69 -6.45 -5.79
N HIS A 28 7.76 -7.35 -5.50
CA HIS A 28 7.89 -8.34 -4.44
C HIS A 28 6.97 -9.56 -4.71
N ASP A 29 7.25 -10.68 -4.06
CA ASP A 29 6.43 -11.90 -4.09
C ASP A 29 6.39 -12.50 -2.68
N LEU A 30 5.19 -12.72 -2.14
CA LEU A 30 4.97 -13.19 -0.76
C LEU A 30 5.56 -14.58 -0.49
N THR A 31 5.76 -15.39 -1.52
CA THR A 31 6.28 -16.77 -1.42
C THR A 31 7.75 -16.88 -1.79
N LYS A 32 8.31 -15.84 -2.44
CA LYS A 32 9.67 -15.82 -2.96
C LYS A 32 10.36 -14.52 -2.56
N TYR A 33 10.94 -14.52 -1.36
CA TYR A 33 11.68 -13.39 -0.75
C TYR A 33 12.55 -12.62 -1.76
N GLU A 34 13.46 -13.30 -2.46
CA GLU A 34 14.40 -12.66 -3.40
C GLU A 34 13.79 -12.24 -4.76
N ALA A 35 12.53 -12.54 -5.05
CA ALA A 35 11.95 -12.33 -6.38
C ALA A 35 12.01 -10.88 -6.82
N GLY A 36 11.68 -9.95 -5.91
CA GLY A 36 11.75 -8.50 -6.15
C GLY A 36 13.15 -8.04 -6.52
N ARG A 37 14.13 -8.40 -5.70
CA ARG A 37 15.53 -8.03 -5.90
C ARG A 37 16.09 -8.59 -7.21
N ARG A 38 15.76 -9.85 -7.52
CA ARG A 38 16.13 -10.50 -8.78
C ARG A 38 15.47 -9.83 -9.98
N ALA A 39 14.20 -9.44 -9.89
CA ALA A 39 13.50 -8.71 -10.94
C ALA A 39 14.15 -7.34 -11.19
N HIS A 40 14.48 -6.61 -10.13
CA HIS A 40 15.21 -5.34 -10.20
C HIS A 40 16.58 -5.50 -10.87
N ALA A 41 17.40 -6.44 -10.40
CA ALA A 41 18.72 -6.70 -10.96
C ALA A 41 18.67 -7.14 -12.44
N LYS A 42 17.61 -7.87 -12.84
CA LYS A 42 17.41 -8.27 -14.24
C LYS A 42 17.10 -7.08 -15.15
N SER A 43 16.23 -6.17 -14.72
CA SER A 43 15.90 -4.93 -15.42
C SER A 43 14.94 -4.07 -14.59
N HIS A 44 15.12 -2.77 -14.59
CA HIS A 44 14.25 -1.80 -13.90
C HIS A 44 14.12 -0.48 -14.68
N ILE A 45 13.21 0.38 -14.23
CA ILE A 45 13.06 1.74 -14.79
C ILE A 45 14.36 2.52 -14.52
N PRO A 46 14.92 3.26 -15.49
CA PRO A 46 16.14 4.04 -15.29
C PRO A 46 16.10 4.90 -14.03
N GLY A 47 17.13 4.78 -13.20
CA GLY A 47 17.24 5.52 -11.95
C GLY A 47 16.36 4.99 -10.79
N ALA A 48 15.66 3.88 -10.95
CA ALA A 48 14.85 3.31 -9.86
C ALA A 48 15.70 2.87 -8.65
N ARG A 49 15.13 3.03 -7.45
CA ARG A 49 15.68 2.56 -6.17
C ARG A 49 14.86 1.38 -5.69
N PHE A 50 15.48 0.24 -5.46
CA PHE A 50 14.77 -0.93 -4.95
C PHE A 50 14.46 -0.80 -3.45
N LEU A 51 13.22 -1.07 -3.07
CA LEU A 51 12.75 -1.15 -1.69
C LEU A 51 12.05 -2.49 -1.45
N HIS A 52 12.61 -3.30 -0.54
CA HIS A 52 12.09 -4.62 -0.21
C HIS A 52 10.94 -4.54 0.80
N LEU A 53 9.86 -5.30 0.58
CA LEU A 53 8.70 -5.29 1.47
C LEU A 53 9.06 -5.66 2.92
N ASP A 54 9.81 -6.76 3.11
CA ASP A 54 10.17 -7.25 4.45
C ASP A 54 11.32 -6.48 5.11
N GLU A 55 12.26 -5.93 4.34
CA GLU A 55 13.48 -5.30 4.90
C GLU A 55 13.30 -3.80 5.11
N ASP A 56 12.59 -3.14 4.18
CA ASP A 56 12.51 -1.68 4.12
C ASP A 56 11.12 -1.15 4.48
N LEU A 57 10.06 -1.90 4.15
CA LEU A 57 8.66 -1.49 4.35
C LEU A 57 7.96 -2.21 5.51
N SER A 58 8.73 -2.99 6.28
CA SER A 58 8.28 -3.73 7.44
C SER A 58 9.28 -3.62 8.60
N GLY A 59 8.77 -3.68 9.82
CA GLY A 59 9.55 -3.75 11.05
C GLY A 59 9.80 -5.17 11.53
N PRO A 60 10.52 -5.34 12.65
CA PRO A 60 10.71 -6.64 13.28
C PRO A 60 9.38 -7.23 13.78
N LYS A 61 9.22 -8.54 13.57
CA LYS A 61 8.05 -9.31 14.02
C LYS A 61 8.22 -9.66 15.50
N THR A 62 7.17 -9.44 16.30
CA THR A 62 7.10 -9.86 17.71
C THR A 62 6.30 -11.15 17.90
N GLY A 63 5.70 -11.67 16.82
CA GLY A 63 4.72 -12.75 16.87
C GLY A 63 3.28 -12.28 17.14
N ALA A 64 3.11 -11.04 17.63
CA ALA A 64 1.80 -10.48 17.97
C ALA A 64 1.46 -9.17 17.22
N ASN A 65 2.35 -8.66 16.35
CA ASN A 65 2.19 -7.40 15.62
C ASN A 65 1.91 -7.58 14.11
N GLY A 66 1.46 -8.77 13.72
CA GLY A 66 1.17 -9.14 12.35
C GLY A 66 2.40 -9.48 11.50
N ARG A 67 2.16 -9.84 10.22
CA ARG A 67 3.21 -10.30 9.30
C ARG A 67 4.06 -9.21 8.65
N HIS A 68 3.56 -7.97 8.56
CA HIS A 68 4.30 -6.84 7.99
C HIS A 68 4.10 -5.59 8.87
N PRO A 69 4.54 -5.64 10.14
CA PRO A 69 4.39 -4.54 11.07
C PRO A 69 5.05 -3.28 10.52
N LEU A 70 4.60 -2.10 10.90
CA LEU A 70 5.30 -0.88 10.48
C LEU A 70 6.72 -0.85 11.06
N PRO A 71 7.74 -0.47 10.27
CA PRO A 71 9.04 -0.15 10.82
C PRO A 71 8.93 1.08 11.71
N HIS A 72 9.91 1.25 12.62
CA HIS A 72 10.03 2.50 13.35
C HIS A 72 10.21 3.67 12.35
N PRO A 73 9.52 4.81 12.51
CA PRO A 73 9.57 5.91 11.55
C PRO A 73 11.00 6.35 11.19
N ILE A 74 11.88 6.43 12.19
CA ILE A 74 13.29 6.81 11.98
C ILE A 74 14.04 5.78 11.12
N THR A 75 13.81 4.48 11.33
CA THR A 75 14.44 3.42 10.52
C THR A 75 14.02 3.53 9.07
N PHE A 76 12.71 3.74 8.84
CA PHE A 76 12.18 3.94 7.49
C PHE A 76 12.76 5.18 6.82
N THR A 77 12.79 6.34 7.49
CA THR A 77 13.30 7.57 6.87
C THR A 77 14.81 7.57 6.67
N LEU A 78 15.58 6.90 7.54
CA LEU A 78 17.01 6.68 7.32
C LEU A 78 17.26 5.85 6.06
N ARG A 79 16.41 4.84 5.82
CA ARG A 79 16.50 4.03 4.59
C ARG A 79 16.19 4.86 3.35
N LEU A 80 15.14 5.68 3.37
CA LEU A 80 14.83 6.61 2.27
C LEU A 80 15.99 7.58 2.01
N ALA A 81 16.53 8.18 3.07
CA ALA A 81 17.65 9.10 2.99
C ALA A 81 18.90 8.45 2.39
N ALA A 82 19.21 7.20 2.75
CA ALA A 82 20.30 6.43 2.17
C ALA A 82 20.12 6.16 0.66
N LEU A 83 18.87 6.12 0.18
CA LEU A 83 18.52 5.99 -1.24
C LEU A 83 18.48 7.32 -2.00
N GLY A 84 18.88 8.42 -1.35
CA GLY A 84 18.90 9.77 -1.94
C GLY A 84 17.53 10.43 -2.01
N ILE A 85 16.58 9.99 -1.18
CA ILE A 85 15.23 10.56 -1.10
C ILE A 85 15.18 11.57 0.06
N ASP A 86 14.89 12.82 -0.25
CA ASP A 86 14.62 13.90 0.70
C ASP A 86 13.17 14.40 0.60
N ASN A 87 12.76 15.24 1.54
CA ASN A 87 11.40 15.80 1.59
C ASN A 87 11.03 16.65 0.35
N GLY A 88 12.00 17.07 -0.47
CA GLY A 88 11.80 17.91 -1.64
C GLY A 88 11.54 17.13 -2.94
N LYS A 89 11.70 15.80 -2.95
CA LYS A 89 11.52 14.97 -4.15
C LYS A 89 10.05 14.67 -4.46
N GLN A 90 9.72 14.59 -5.75
CA GLN A 90 8.57 13.83 -6.22
C GLN A 90 8.95 12.35 -6.23
N ILE A 91 8.21 11.52 -5.51
CA ILE A 91 8.45 10.07 -5.47
C ILE A 91 7.42 9.38 -6.37
N VAL A 92 7.87 8.41 -7.15
CA VAL A 92 7.02 7.53 -7.95
C VAL A 92 7.32 6.09 -7.58
N ALA A 93 6.35 5.40 -6.99
CA ALA A 93 6.47 3.98 -6.66
C ALA A 93 5.85 3.12 -7.77
N TYR A 94 6.47 1.99 -8.09
CA TYR A 94 5.88 1.00 -9.00
C TYR A 94 6.15 -0.42 -8.50
N ASP A 95 5.34 -1.35 -8.98
CA ASP A 95 5.59 -2.79 -8.87
C ASP A 95 5.11 -3.51 -10.13
N ALA A 96 5.05 -4.84 -10.09
CA ALA A 96 4.52 -5.69 -11.16
C ALA A 96 3.31 -6.52 -10.65
N SER A 97 2.49 -5.91 -9.79
CA SER A 97 1.37 -6.55 -9.10
C SER A 97 0.20 -5.59 -8.93
N GLY A 98 -0.06 -4.79 -9.97
CA GLY A 98 -1.14 -3.82 -10.01
C GLY A 98 -1.01 -2.69 -8.99
N GLY A 99 0.19 -2.38 -8.50
CA GLY A 99 0.42 -1.32 -7.51
C GLY A 99 0.24 -1.76 -6.05
N THR A 100 0.11 -3.06 -5.78
CA THR A 100 -0.08 -3.60 -4.41
C THR A 100 0.99 -3.16 -3.41
N TYR A 101 2.27 -3.33 -3.77
CA TYR A 101 3.41 -3.02 -2.91
C TYR A 101 3.83 -1.56 -3.06
N ALA A 102 3.67 -0.99 -4.27
CA ALA A 102 3.85 0.43 -4.51
C ALA A 102 2.90 1.29 -3.65
N ALA A 103 1.64 0.87 -3.51
CA ALA A 103 0.66 1.54 -2.66
C ALA A 103 1.05 1.51 -1.17
N ARG A 104 1.74 0.44 -0.71
CA ARG A 104 2.27 0.39 0.66
C ARG A 104 3.32 1.47 0.88
N LEU A 105 4.28 1.63 -0.05
CA LEU A 105 5.26 2.72 0.04
C LEU A 105 4.58 4.10 -0.04
N TRP A 106 3.63 4.28 -0.97
CA TRP A 106 2.85 5.50 -1.10
C TRP A 106 2.16 5.89 0.23
N TRP A 107 1.52 4.92 0.89
CA TRP A 107 0.86 5.16 2.16
C TRP A 107 1.87 5.47 3.27
N MET A 108 2.98 4.73 3.35
CA MET A 108 4.01 4.95 4.37
C MET A 108 4.71 6.30 4.25
N LEU A 109 4.92 6.79 3.02
CA LEU A 109 5.44 8.14 2.79
C LEU A 109 4.48 9.21 3.31
N ARG A 110 3.17 9.07 3.04
CA ARG A 110 2.14 9.97 3.58
C ARG A 110 2.03 9.88 5.10
N TRP A 111 2.14 8.68 5.66
CA TRP A 111 2.25 8.46 7.11
C TRP A 111 3.48 9.14 7.72
N ALA A 112 4.60 9.19 7.00
CA ALA A 112 5.81 9.93 7.39
C ALA A 112 5.75 11.45 7.05
N GLY A 113 4.62 11.95 6.53
CA GLY A 113 4.40 13.37 6.22
C GLY A 113 4.81 13.81 4.81
N HIS A 114 5.15 12.88 3.91
CA HIS A 114 5.54 13.17 2.53
C HIS A 114 4.39 12.92 1.56
N THR A 115 3.80 13.99 1.04
CA THR A 115 2.61 13.94 0.16
C THR A 115 2.94 13.95 -1.32
N ARG A 116 4.17 14.35 -1.71
CA ARG A 116 4.65 14.36 -3.11
C ARG A 116 5.05 12.96 -3.55
N VAL A 117 4.07 12.06 -3.58
CA VAL A 117 4.24 10.66 -3.91
C VAL A 117 3.07 10.16 -4.74
N ALA A 118 3.37 9.40 -5.79
CA ALA A 118 2.38 8.76 -6.64
C ALA A 118 2.78 7.32 -6.98
N VAL A 119 1.82 6.51 -7.41
CA VAL A 119 2.04 5.18 -7.98
C VAL A 119 2.00 5.27 -9.50
N LEU A 120 2.94 4.60 -10.18
CA LEU A 120 2.92 4.47 -11.63
C LEU A 120 1.71 3.62 -12.03
N ASP A 121 0.77 4.22 -12.76
CA ASP A 121 -0.47 3.54 -13.15
C ASP A 121 -0.19 2.40 -14.14
N GLY A 122 -0.66 1.19 -13.81
CA GLY A 122 -0.33 -0.06 -14.51
C GLY A 122 1.09 -0.59 -14.27
N GLY A 123 1.92 0.11 -13.48
CA GLY A 123 3.20 -0.37 -12.99
C GLY A 123 4.23 -0.77 -14.07
N TRP A 124 5.03 -1.78 -13.75
CA TRP A 124 6.10 -2.31 -14.61
C TRP A 124 5.59 -2.77 -15.97
N ASP A 125 4.44 -3.43 -16.02
CA ASP A 125 3.90 -3.98 -17.26
C ASP A 125 3.47 -2.87 -18.22
N ALA A 126 2.81 -1.82 -17.71
CA ALA A 126 2.45 -0.66 -18.52
C ALA A 126 3.70 0.09 -19.06
N TRP A 127 4.76 0.19 -18.25
CA TRP A 127 6.02 0.79 -18.67
C TRP A 127 6.66 0.05 -19.85
N VAL A 128 6.79 -1.28 -19.73
CA VAL A 128 7.40 -2.12 -20.77
C VAL A 128 6.52 -2.17 -22.02
N ASN A 129 5.21 -2.30 -21.87
CA ASN A 129 4.27 -2.36 -23.00
C ASN A 129 4.22 -1.05 -23.79
N ALA A 130 4.51 0.09 -23.15
CA ALA A 130 4.65 1.39 -23.81
C ALA A 130 6.00 1.56 -24.55
N GLY A 131 6.87 0.54 -24.56
CA GLY A 131 8.17 0.60 -25.21
C GLY A 131 9.18 1.54 -24.54
N GLN A 132 8.96 1.88 -23.27
CA GLN A 132 9.87 2.74 -22.52
C GLN A 132 11.17 2.01 -22.20
N SER A 133 12.24 2.79 -22.02
CA SER A 133 13.57 2.24 -21.75
C SER A 133 13.62 1.53 -20.39
N VAL A 134 14.42 0.46 -20.35
CA VAL A 134 14.76 -0.27 -19.12
C VAL A 134 16.27 -0.37 -19.02
N THR A 135 16.79 -0.53 -17.81
CA THR A 135 18.23 -0.65 -17.57
C THR A 135 18.54 -1.72 -16.53
N ILE A 136 19.81 -2.12 -16.49
CA ILE A 136 20.42 -2.88 -15.39
C ILE A 136 21.34 -1.99 -14.54
N GLU A 137 21.62 -0.77 -14.99
CA GLU A 137 22.49 0.17 -14.30
C GLU A 137 21.83 0.68 -13.01
N SER A 138 22.47 0.38 -11.88
CA SER A 138 22.02 0.83 -10.56
C SER A 138 23.14 1.65 -9.90
N PRO A 139 23.36 2.91 -10.34
CA PRO A 139 24.38 3.76 -9.73
C PRO A 139 24.07 3.98 -8.25
N ALA A 140 25.12 3.96 -7.43
CA ALA A 140 24.99 4.17 -6.00
C ALA A 140 24.30 5.53 -5.72
N PRO A 141 23.19 5.55 -4.97
CA PRO A 141 22.52 6.80 -4.62
C PRO A 141 23.44 7.68 -3.78
N ARG A 142 23.27 9.00 -3.89
CA ARG A 142 23.91 9.94 -2.96
C ARG A 142 23.01 10.09 -1.74
N PRO A 143 23.47 9.69 -0.54
CA PRO A 143 22.66 9.85 0.67
C PRO A 143 22.28 11.31 0.91
N THR A 144 21.11 11.51 1.49
CA THR A 144 20.56 12.83 1.84
C THR A 144 20.00 12.81 3.26
N THR A 145 19.12 13.75 3.62
CA THR A 145 18.37 13.75 4.86
C THR A 145 16.87 13.75 4.57
N PHE A 146 16.13 12.96 5.34
CA PHE A 146 14.67 12.95 5.33
C PHE A 146 14.18 13.21 6.75
N ASN A 147 13.43 14.29 6.94
CA ASN A 147 12.87 14.69 8.21
C ASN A 147 11.41 14.21 8.29
N PRO A 148 11.08 13.19 9.11
CA PRO A 148 9.70 12.72 9.24
C PRO A 148 8.80 13.77 9.90
N GLN A 149 7.62 13.97 9.32
CA GLN A 149 6.51 14.68 9.94
C GLN A 149 5.36 13.69 10.13
N LEU A 150 5.50 12.84 11.15
CA LEU A 150 4.60 11.70 11.38
C LEU A 150 3.13 12.14 11.44
N GLN A 151 2.27 11.42 10.72
CA GLN A 151 0.83 11.59 10.66
C GLN A 151 0.15 10.42 11.37
N PRO A 152 0.14 10.37 12.72
CA PRO A 152 -0.37 9.22 13.48
C PRO A 152 -1.84 8.92 13.18
N GLN A 153 -2.62 9.92 12.79
CA GLN A 153 -4.03 9.77 12.43
C GLN A 153 -4.28 8.87 11.21
N HIS A 154 -3.27 8.63 10.36
CA HIS A 154 -3.41 7.71 9.22
C HIS A 154 -3.47 6.24 9.65
N ALA A 155 -3.06 5.90 10.88
CA ALA A 155 -3.03 4.54 11.39
C ALA A 155 -3.91 4.36 12.62
N VAL A 156 -4.61 3.22 12.70
CA VAL A 156 -5.28 2.73 13.91
C VAL A 156 -4.64 1.43 14.36
N ASN A 157 -4.81 1.07 15.64
CA ASN A 157 -4.29 -0.17 16.21
C ASN A 157 -5.44 -1.10 16.64
N ALA A 158 -5.09 -2.33 17.04
CA ALA A 158 -6.08 -3.34 17.43
C ALA A 158 -6.97 -2.85 18.59
N ALA A 159 -6.39 -2.22 19.62
CA ALA A 159 -7.13 -1.69 20.75
C ALA A 159 -8.16 -0.61 20.34
N PHE A 160 -7.80 0.26 19.39
CA PHE A 160 -8.73 1.22 18.81
C PHE A 160 -9.90 0.49 18.14
N ILE A 161 -9.63 -0.54 17.34
CA ILE A 161 -10.68 -1.30 16.66
C ILE A 161 -11.61 -1.97 17.68
N GLU A 162 -11.05 -2.68 18.66
CA GLU A 162 -11.82 -3.37 19.72
C GLU A 162 -12.77 -2.42 20.46
N ALA A 163 -12.30 -1.20 20.78
CA ALA A 163 -13.10 -0.19 21.44
C ALA A 163 -14.25 0.39 20.57
N HIS A 164 -14.20 0.19 19.25
CA HIS A 164 -15.16 0.75 18.29
C HIS A 164 -15.97 -0.31 17.53
N LEU A 165 -15.65 -1.61 17.64
CA LEU A 165 -16.35 -2.71 16.95
C LEU A 165 -17.88 -2.70 17.12
N LYS A 166 -18.37 -2.23 18.26
CA LYS A 166 -19.81 -2.20 18.59
C LYS A 166 -20.48 -0.86 18.27
N ARG A 167 -19.73 0.11 17.73
CA ARG A 167 -20.22 1.43 17.38
C ARG A 167 -20.51 1.49 15.89
N ALA A 168 -21.63 2.09 15.51
CA ALA A 168 -22.01 2.28 14.11
C ALA A 168 -21.10 3.26 13.34
N GLU A 169 -20.18 3.93 14.04
CA GLU A 169 -19.36 5.05 13.56
C GLU A 169 -18.03 4.61 12.91
N MET A 170 -17.76 3.31 12.77
CA MET A 170 -16.54 2.82 12.13
C MET A 170 -16.83 1.72 11.12
N CYS A 171 -16.49 1.98 9.86
CA CYS A 171 -16.60 1.00 8.77
C CYS A 171 -15.25 0.33 8.54
N MET A 172 -15.15 -0.96 8.85
CA MET A 172 -13.96 -1.76 8.55
C MET A 172 -14.03 -2.29 7.12
N LEU A 173 -13.05 -1.94 6.27
CA LEU A 173 -12.93 -2.46 4.91
C LEU A 173 -11.80 -3.48 4.79
N ASP A 174 -12.15 -4.72 4.48
CA ASP A 174 -11.20 -5.81 4.25
C ASP A 174 -10.80 -5.89 2.76
N ALA A 175 -9.51 -5.78 2.48
CA ALA A 175 -8.98 -5.84 1.12
C ALA A 175 -8.61 -7.25 0.63
N ARG A 176 -8.81 -8.30 1.44
CA ARG A 176 -8.57 -9.70 1.04
C ARG A 176 -9.59 -10.18 0.02
N SER A 177 -9.31 -11.32 -0.61
CA SER A 177 -10.26 -12.00 -1.46
C SER A 177 -11.49 -12.45 -0.66
N ALA A 178 -12.63 -12.55 -1.35
CA ALA A 178 -13.91 -12.82 -0.70
C ALA A 178 -13.95 -14.19 0.00
N ASP A 179 -13.26 -15.20 -0.53
CA ASP A 179 -13.13 -16.51 0.12
C ASP A 179 -12.41 -16.40 1.47
N ARG A 180 -11.25 -15.73 1.51
CA ARG A 180 -10.51 -15.49 2.77
C ARG A 180 -11.31 -14.68 3.77
N PHE A 181 -12.05 -13.67 3.30
CA PHE A 181 -12.97 -12.89 4.14
C PHE A 181 -14.05 -13.78 4.77
N ARG A 182 -14.67 -14.67 3.98
CA ARG A 182 -15.68 -15.63 4.48
C ARG A 182 -15.10 -16.72 5.40
N GLY A 183 -13.78 -16.84 5.46
CA GLY A 183 -13.07 -17.88 6.23
C GLY A 183 -12.88 -19.18 5.46
N GLU A 184 -12.98 -19.12 4.14
CA GLU A 184 -12.72 -20.22 3.22
C GLU A 184 -11.25 -20.18 2.77
N ASN A 185 -10.65 -21.35 2.54
CA ASN A 185 -9.29 -21.50 1.98
C ASN A 185 -8.18 -20.72 2.71
N GLU A 186 -8.33 -20.48 4.01
CA GLU A 186 -7.27 -19.80 4.78
C GLU A 186 -6.07 -20.73 4.94
N THR A 187 -4.94 -20.30 4.39
CA THR A 187 -3.67 -21.04 4.34
C THR A 187 -2.50 -20.25 4.91
N LEU A 188 -2.70 -18.96 5.22
CA LEU A 188 -1.68 -18.03 5.67
C LEU A 188 -1.79 -17.69 7.15
N ASP A 189 -3.02 -17.69 7.70
CA ASP A 189 -3.35 -17.31 9.06
C ASP A 189 -3.89 -18.51 9.86
N PRO A 190 -3.71 -18.56 11.19
CA PRO A 190 -4.18 -19.69 12.02
C PRO A 190 -5.70 -19.82 12.06
N VAL A 191 -6.42 -18.72 11.78
CA VAL A 191 -7.88 -18.65 11.79
C VAL A 191 -8.35 -17.90 10.55
N GLY A 192 -9.28 -18.52 9.82
CA GLY A 192 -10.00 -17.90 8.70
C GLY A 192 -11.19 -17.08 9.18
N GLY A 193 -11.59 -16.08 8.39
CA GLY A 193 -12.74 -15.22 8.68
C GLY A 193 -12.37 -13.76 8.54
N HIS A 194 -13.16 -12.88 9.17
CA HIS A 194 -13.01 -11.44 9.15
C HIS A 194 -13.33 -10.80 10.50
N ILE A 195 -13.01 -9.52 10.63
CA ILE A 195 -13.33 -8.72 11.81
C ILE A 195 -14.85 -8.50 11.80
N PRO A 196 -15.60 -8.78 12.89
CA PRO A 196 -17.05 -8.65 12.90
C PRO A 196 -17.54 -7.27 12.43
N GLY A 197 -18.53 -7.27 11.53
CA GLY A 197 -19.10 -6.05 10.95
C GLY A 197 -18.28 -5.43 9.81
N ALA A 198 -17.12 -6.01 9.46
CA ALA A 198 -16.36 -5.57 8.30
C ALA A 198 -17.10 -5.85 6.98
N VAL A 199 -16.80 -5.03 5.97
CA VAL A 199 -17.26 -5.17 4.59
C VAL A 199 -16.07 -5.54 3.71
N ASN A 200 -16.28 -6.42 2.73
CA ASN A 200 -15.22 -6.83 1.82
C ASN A 200 -15.13 -5.90 0.58
N ARG A 201 -13.93 -5.38 0.31
CA ARG A 201 -13.57 -4.73 -0.95
C ARG A 201 -12.28 -5.34 -1.45
N PHE A 202 -12.37 -6.45 -2.19
CA PHE A 202 -11.17 -7.09 -2.72
C PHE A 202 -10.37 -6.12 -3.59
N PHE A 203 -9.09 -5.90 -3.24
CA PHE A 203 -8.30 -4.79 -3.80
C PHE A 203 -8.19 -4.80 -5.33
N LYS A 204 -8.21 -5.98 -5.95
CA LYS A 204 -8.13 -6.12 -7.41
C LYS A 204 -9.34 -5.54 -8.13
N LEU A 205 -10.47 -5.38 -7.44
CA LEU A 205 -11.67 -4.74 -8.01
C LEU A 205 -11.47 -3.24 -8.26
N ASN A 206 -10.37 -2.63 -7.79
CA ASN A 206 -10.03 -1.25 -8.12
C ASN A 206 -9.36 -1.09 -9.49
N LEU A 207 -9.00 -2.20 -10.15
CA LEU A 207 -8.25 -2.19 -11.40
C LEU A 207 -9.15 -2.55 -12.59
N GLU A 208 -8.78 -2.01 -13.75
CA GLU A 208 -9.24 -2.47 -15.06
C GLU A 208 -8.49 -3.75 -15.47
N ALA A 209 -8.94 -4.42 -16.54
CA ALA A 209 -8.31 -5.66 -17.02
C ALA A 209 -6.82 -5.49 -17.41
N GLY A 210 -6.40 -4.27 -17.78
CA GLY A 210 -5.01 -3.94 -18.12
C GLY A 210 -4.09 -3.70 -16.92
N GLY A 211 -4.61 -3.76 -15.69
CA GLY A 211 -3.85 -3.52 -14.45
C GLY A 211 -3.72 -2.06 -14.05
N GLN A 212 -4.26 -1.12 -14.83
CA GLN A 212 -4.44 0.28 -14.43
C GLN A 212 -5.59 0.43 -13.44
N PHE A 213 -5.55 1.48 -12.62
CA PHE A 213 -6.68 1.84 -11.79
C PHE A 213 -7.89 2.24 -12.64
N LYS A 214 -9.08 1.87 -12.17
CA LYS A 214 -10.34 2.35 -12.73
C LYS A 214 -10.41 3.88 -12.67
N SER A 215 -11.23 4.47 -13.53
CA SER A 215 -11.42 5.92 -13.55
C SER A 215 -11.96 6.46 -12.21
N VAL A 216 -11.68 7.74 -11.94
CA VAL A 216 -12.18 8.47 -10.76
C VAL A 216 -13.68 8.29 -10.58
N ALA A 217 -14.46 8.40 -11.67
CA ALA A 217 -15.91 8.29 -11.63
C ALA A 217 -16.37 6.89 -11.20
N ILE A 218 -15.78 5.84 -11.77
CA ILE A 218 -16.13 4.45 -11.44
C ILE A 218 -15.73 4.12 -9.99
N LEU A 219 -14.50 4.46 -9.59
CA LEU A 219 -14.05 4.22 -8.22
C LEU A 219 -14.94 4.94 -7.21
N ARG A 220 -15.27 6.21 -7.48
CA ARG A 220 -16.15 7.00 -6.61
C ARG A 220 -17.53 6.38 -6.50
N GLN A 221 -18.13 5.97 -7.61
CA GLN A 221 -19.43 5.30 -7.60
C GLN A 221 -19.38 4.02 -6.75
N GLU A 222 -18.45 3.11 -7.05
CA GLU A 222 -18.35 1.81 -6.37
C GLU A 222 -18.08 1.97 -4.87
N PHE A 223 -17.21 2.91 -4.46
CA PHE A 223 -16.96 3.16 -3.03
C PHE A 223 -18.14 3.84 -2.35
N CYS A 224 -18.84 4.78 -2.98
CA CYS A 224 -20.04 5.39 -2.38
C CYS A 224 -21.17 4.37 -2.20
N GLU A 225 -21.38 3.48 -3.18
CA GLU A 225 -22.34 2.39 -3.07
C GLU A 225 -21.97 1.43 -1.93
N LEU A 226 -20.68 1.08 -1.81
CA LEU A 226 -20.20 0.18 -0.76
C LEU A 226 -20.27 0.80 0.65
N LEU A 227 -19.91 2.07 0.80
CA LEU A 227 -19.82 2.77 2.09
C LEU A 227 -21.19 3.25 2.59
N GLY A 228 -22.16 3.44 1.70
CA GLY A 228 -23.46 4.00 2.04
C GLY A 228 -23.31 5.39 2.69
N ASN A 229 -23.76 5.52 3.94
CA ASN A 229 -23.72 6.78 4.67
C ASN A 229 -22.42 7.02 5.46
N ASN A 230 -21.49 6.07 5.49
CA ASN A 230 -20.24 6.22 6.22
C ASN A 230 -19.36 7.28 5.53
N ALA A 231 -18.92 8.27 6.30
CA ALA A 231 -17.96 9.26 5.79
C ALA A 231 -16.59 8.59 5.56
N PRO A 232 -15.80 9.01 4.56
CA PRO A 232 -14.47 8.43 4.33
C PRO A 232 -13.56 8.41 5.56
N ALA A 233 -13.60 9.44 6.43
CA ALA A 233 -12.81 9.50 7.66
C ALA A 233 -13.19 8.44 8.72
N GLU A 234 -14.39 7.87 8.63
CA GLU A 234 -14.91 6.82 9.51
C GLU A 234 -14.46 5.43 9.06
N VAL A 235 -13.82 5.33 7.89
CA VAL A 235 -13.38 4.08 7.28
C VAL A 235 -11.98 3.70 7.75
N ALA A 236 -11.81 2.44 8.17
CA ALA A 236 -10.52 1.85 8.47
C ALA A 236 -10.30 0.60 7.61
N HIS A 237 -9.18 0.56 6.89
CA HIS A 237 -8.83 -0.51 5.98
C HIS A 237 -7.92 -1.53 6.65
N TYR A 238 -8.11 -2.80 6.34
CA TYR A 238 -7.19 -3.87 6.70
C TYR A 238 -7.16 -4.93 5.61
N CYS A 239 -6.21 -5.85 5.71
CA CYS A 239 -6.17 -7.03 4.85
C CYS A 239 -5.56 -8.20 5.62
N GLY A 240 -4.71 -9.01 4.98
CA GLY A 240 -3.91 -10.01 5.70
C GLY A 240 -2.90 -9.37 6.65
N SER A 241 -2.17 -8.35 6.21
CA SER A 241 -0.99 -7.83 6.91
C SER A 241 -0.67 -6.37 6.58
N GLY A 242 -1.67 -5.55 6.25
CA GLY A 242 -1.50 -4.11 6.05
C GLY A 242 -0.88 -3.68 4.71
N VAL A 243 -0.74 -4.59 3.74
CA VAL A 243 -0.14 -4.29 2.43
C VAL A 243 -1.23 -3.95 1.40
N THR A 244 -2.01 -4.93 0.96
CA THR A 244 -3.08 -4.72 -0.05
C THR A 244 -4.17 -3.74 0.41
N ALA A 245 -4.34 -3.52 1.71
CA ALA A 245 -5.22 -2.48 2.25
C ALA A 245 -4.82 -1.07 1.77
N CYS A 246 -3.53 -0.81 1.57
CA CYS A 246 -3.02 0.45 1.03
C CYS A 246 -3.52 0.71 -0.40
N HIS A 247 -3.80 -0.35 -1.15
CA HIS A 247 -4.36 -0.26 -2.51
C HIS A 247 -5.79 0.27 -2.51
N ASN A 248 -6.61 -0.11 -1.52
CA ASN A 248 -7.95 0.45 -1.33
C ASN A 248 -7.88 1.92 -0.89
N LEU A 249 -6.96 2.24 0.02
CA LEU A 249 -6.71 3.63 0.44
C LEU A 249 -6.33 4.52 -0.74
N LEU A 250 -5.41 4.08 -1.59
CA LEU A 250 -5.04 4.80 -2.81
C LEU A 250 -6.23 4.97 -3.76
N ALA A 251 -7.02 3.92 -3.97
CA ALA A 251 -8.22 3.98 -4.82
C ALA A 251 -9.27 4.97 -4.29
N MET A 252 -9.46 5.06 -2.97
CA MET A 252 -10.34 6.06 -2.36
C MET A 252 -9.79 7.48 -2.52
N GLU A 253 -8.48 7.71 -2.37
CA GLU A 253 -7.88 9.02 -2.65
C GLU A 253 -8.03 9.42 -4.13
N ILE A 254 -7.88 8.47 -5.07
CA ILE A 254 -8.16 8.71 -6.50
C ILE A 254 -9.62 9.12 -6.71
N ALA A 255 -10.56 8.47 -6.02
CA ALA A 255 -11.99 8.78 -6.06
C ALA A 255 -12.38 10.12 -5.40
N GLY A 256 -11.43 10.84 -4.80
CA GLY A 256 -11.69 12.05 -4.01
C GLY A 256 -12.44 11.75 -2.71
N LEU A 257 -12.20 10.57 -2.11
CA LEU A 257 -12.74 10.11 -0.84
C LEU A 257 -11.60 10.00 0.19
N SER A 258 -11.06 11.15 0.59
CA SER A 258 -9.89 11.22 1.48
C SER A 258 -10.24 11.10 2.96
N GLY A 259 -9.27 10.64 3.77
CA GLY A 259 -9.36 10.64 5.23
C GLY A 259 -9.46 9.25 5.88
N SER A 260 -9.64 8.19 5.09
CA SER A 260 -9.65 6.81 5.59
C SER A 260 -8.32 6.42 6.22
N ARG A 261 -8.36 5.46 7.15
CA ARG A 261 -7.23 5.05 7.99
C ARG A 261 -6.80 3.63 7.69
N LEU A 262 -5.55 3.27 8.00
CA LEU A 262 -5.04 1.90 7.89
C LEU A 262 -5.00 1.25 9.28
N TYR A 263 -5.37 -0.03 9.38
CA TYR A 263 -4.98 -0.93 10.45
C TYR A 263 -3.77 -1.78 10.01
N PRO A 264 -2.53 -1.40 10.36
CA PRO A 264 -1.35 -1.96 9.72
C PRO A 264 -1.09 -3.44 10.08
N GLY A 265 -1.31 -3.84 11.33
CA GLY A 265 -1.14 -5.25 11.72
C GLY A 265 -2.19 -6.17 11.11
N SER A 266 -3.37 -5.62 10.78
CA SER A 266 -4.38 -6.26 9.92
C SER A 266 -4.84 -7.62 10.48
N TRP A 267 -5.39 -8.51 9.64
CA TRP A 267 -5.92 -9.80 10.08
C TRP A 267 -4.89 -10.62 10.87
N SER A 268 -3.64 -10.64 10.44
CA SER A 268 -2.57 -11.40 11.09
C SER A 268 -2.23 -10.94 12.51
N GLU A 269 -2.34 -9.63 12.81
CA GLU A 269 -2.26 -9.13 14.18
C GLU A 269 -3.55 -9.45 14.94
N TRP A 270 -4.70 -9.27 14.29
CA TRP A 270 -6.01 -9.50 14.89
C TRP A 270 -6.11 -10.90 15.49
N VAL A 271 -5.86 -11.93 14.68
CA VAL A 271 -5.99 -13.35 15.08
C VAL A 271 -4.79 -13.88 15.88
N SER A 272 -3.75 -13.06 16.11
CA SER A 272 -2.68 -13.42 17.04
C SER A 272 -3.15 -13.38 18.50
N ASP A 273 -4.24 -12.66 18.77
CA ASP A 273 -4.93 -12.65 20.06
C ASP A 273 -6.23 -13.45 19.94
N PRO A 274 -6.30 -14.66 20.53
CA PRO A 274 -7.48 -15.51 20.43
C PRO A 274 -8.70 -14.97 21.19
N SER A 275 -8.55 -13.91 22.00
CA SER A 275 -9.67 -13.28 22.68
C SER A 275 -10.48 -12.33 21.77
N ARG A 276 -9.89 -11.90 20.65
CA ARG A 276 -10.56 -11.00 19.71
C ARG A 276 -11.62 -11.75 18.89
N PRO A 277 -12.80 -11.15 18.67
CA PRO A 277 -13.88 -11.84 17.99
C PRO A 277 -13.58 -12.00 16.50
N VAL A 278 -14.06 -13.11 15.94
CA VAL A 278 -13.94 -13.49 14.52
C VAL A 278 -15.34 -13.80 13.99
N ALA A 279 -15.64 -13.31 12.79
CA ALA A 279 -16.83 -13.65 12.03
C ALA A 279 -16.46 -14.45 10.76
N THR A 280 -17.39 -15.23 10.24
CA THR A 280 -17.26 -16.02 9.00
C THR A 280 -18.51 -15.81 8.12
N GLY A 281 -18.43 -16.22 6.85
CA GLY A 281 -19.48 -15.93 5.87
C GLY A 281 -19.57 -14.44 5.51
N GLY A 282 -20.77 -13.98 5.14
CA GLY A 282 -21.00 -12.61 4.66
C GLY A 282 -20.78 -12.44 3.15
N VAL A 283 -21.31 -11.34 2.61
CA VAL A 283 -21.20 -10.95 1.19
C VAL A 283 -20.41 -9.65 1.11
#